data_AF-A0A0B7HNI4-F1
#
_entry.id   AF-A0A0B7HNI4-F1
#
_cell.length_a   1.000
_cell.length_b   1.000
_cell.length_c   1.000
_cell.angle_alpha   90.00
_cell.angle_beta   90.00
_cell.angle_gamma   90.00
#
_symmetry.space_group_name_H-M   'P 1'
#
loop_
_entity.id
_entity.type
_entity.pdbx_description
1 polymer ?
#
loop_
_entity_poly.entity_id
_entity_poly.type
_entity_poly.pdbx_seq_one_letter_code
_entity_poly.pdbx_strand_id
1 'polypeptide(L)' 'MKSVKVGETVFAKASCVHRGKTIQLWQIKVTDEHQNLISLCKLSTVTIS' A
#
# COMPACT_ATOMS: atom_id res chain seq x y z
N MET A 1 4.54 -6.11 12.19
CA MET A 1 4.91 -6.37 10.78
C MET A 1 5.67 -7.67 10.74
N LYS A 2 5.45 -8.52 9.73
CA LYS A 2 6.17 -9.79 9.58
C LYS A 2 7.17 -9.69 8.42
N SER A 3 8.28 -10.43 8.48
CA SER A 3 9.20 -10.55 7.35
C SER A 3 8.74 -11.65 6.39
N VAL A 4 9.22 -11.57 5.15
CA VAL A 4 8.96 -12.54 4.09
C VAL A 4 10.30 -13.10 3.62
N LYS A 5 10.34 -14.38 3.27
CA LYS A 5 11.56 -15.03 2.76
C LYS A 5 11.66 -14.92 1.25
N VAL A 6 12.88 -15.05 0.72
CA VAL A 6 13.11 -15.14 -0.72
C VAL A 6 12.37 -16.36 -1.28
N GLY A 7 11.56 -16.14 -2.32
CA GLY A 7 10.72 -17.18 -2.95
C GLY A 7 9.26 -17.18 -2.50
N GLU A 8 8.91 -16.49 -1.40
CA GLU A 8 7.52 -16.32 -0.97
C GLU A 8 6.84 -15.18 -1.76
N THR A 9 5.55 -15.34 -2.05
CA THR A 9 4.77 -14.36 -2.82
C THR A 9 4.10 -13.35 -1.90
N VAL A 10 4.14 -12.07 -2.29
CA VAL A 10 3.42 -10.99 -1.61
C VAL A 10 2.45 -10.30 -2.55
N PHE A 11 1.38 -9.78 -1.98
CA PHE A 11 0.31 -9.07 -2.68
C PHE A 11 0.20 -7.65 -2.15
N ALA A 12 0.10 -6.69 -3.06
CA ALA A 12 -0.07 -5.28 -2.71
C ALA A 12 -1.46 -4.80 -3.15
N LYS A 13 -2.20 -4.16 -2.24
CA LYS A 13 -3.46 -3.46 -2.55
C LYS A 13 -3.34 -1.99 -2.18
N ALA A 14 -3.47 -1.13 -3.18
CA ALA A 14 -3.61 0.31 -2.99
C ALA A 14 -5.08 0.68 -2.80
N SER A 15 -5.37 1.56 -1.86
CA SER A 15 -6.71 2.09 -1.60
C SER A 15 -6.60 3.60 -1.39
N CYS A 16 -7.37 4.37 -2.16
CA CYS A 16 -7.42 5.82 -2.00
C CYS A 16 -8.20 6.13 -0.72
N VAL A 17 -7.53 6.72 0.28
CA VAL A 17 -8.13 7.09 1.57
C VAL A 17 -8.59 8.55 1.57
N HIS A 18 -8.00 9.37 0.71
CA HIS A 18 -8.46 10.73 0.47
C HIS A 18 -8.23 11.07 -1.00
N ARG A 19 -9.30 11.49 -1.70
CA ARG A 19 -9.28 11.81 -3.13
C ARG A 19 -9.48 13.32 -3.35
N GLY A 20 -8.55 14.13 -2.86
CA GLY A 20 -8.55 15.57 -3.12
C GLY A 20 -8.21 15.88 -4.58
N LYS A 21 -8.59 17.08 -5.03
CA LYS A 21 -8.24 17.58 -6.38
C LYS A 21 -6.74 17.84 -6.53
N THR A 22 -6.12 18.40 -5.50
CA THR A 22 -4.69 18.74 -5.49
C THR A 22 -3.85 17.67 -4.80
N ILE A 23 -4.30 17.11 -3.68
CA ILE A 23 -3.59 16.08 -2.92
C ILE A 23 -4.45 14.82 -2.85
N GLN A 24 -3.89 13.67 -3.19
CA GLN A 24 -4.52 12.36 -2.96
C GLN A 24 -3.66 11.55 -2.00
N LEU A 25 -4.32 10.93 -1.02
CA LEU A 25 -3.67 10.03 -0.07
C LEU A 25 -4.08 8.60 -0.37
N TRP A 26 -3.10 7.74 -0.45
CA TRP A 26 -3.25 6.33 -0.75
C TRP A 26 -2.67 5.52 0.39
N GLN A 27 -3.41 4.49 0.81
CA GLN A 27 -2.92 3.46 1.70
C GLN A 27 -2.58 2.23 0.87
N ILE A 28 -1.35 1.74 0.99
CA ILE A 28 -0.88 0.55 0.28
C ILE A 28 -0.60 -0.52 1.33
N LYS A 29 -1.39 -1.59 1.31
CA LYS A 29 -1.24 -2.73 2.20
C LYS A 29 -0.54 -3.85 1.45
N VAL A 30 0.54 -4.37 2.01
CA VAL A 30 1.26 -5.54 1.49
C VAL A 30 1.01 -6.72 2.41
N THR A 31 0.49 -7.81 1.87
CA THR A 31 0.20 -9.05 2.61
C THR A 31 0.87 -10.24 1.97
N ASP A 32 1.13 -11.29 2.74
CA ASP A 32 1.51 -12.59 2.20
C ASP A 32 0.28 -13.39 1.73
N GLU A 33 0.52 -14.60 1.24
CA GLU A 33 -0.52 -15.56 0.84
C GLU A 33 -1.50 -15.93 1.96
N HIS A 34 -1.07 -15.84 3.21
CA HIS A 34 -1.88 -16.10 4.40
C HIS A 34 -2.58 -14.84 4.92
N GLN A 35 -2.62 -13.75 4.15
CA GLN A 35 -3.21 -12.46 4.51
C GLN A 35 -2.57 -11.77 5.72
N ASN A 36 -1.38 -12.20 6.15
CA ASN A 36 -0.65 -11.49 7.19
C ASN A 36 -0.17 -10.15 6.67
N LEU A 37 -0.25 -9.11 7.51
CA LEU A 37 0.30 -7.80 7.18
C LEU A 37 1.84 -7.82 7.22
N ILE A 38 2.44 -7.72 6.05
CA ILE A 38 3.89 -7.59 5.88
C ILE A 38 4.29 -6.13 6.00
N SER A 39 3.64 -5.26 5.23
CA SER A 39 3.93 -3.82 5.25
C SER A 39 2.70 -2.96 5.03
N LEU A 40 2.74 -1.74 5.57
CA LEU A 40 1.72 -0.72 5.39
C LEU A 40 2.40 0.61 5.06
N CYS A 41 2.15 1.11 3.85
CA CYS A 41 2.70 2.37 3.37
C CYS A 41 1.58 3.39 3.13
N LYS A 42 1.93 4.67 3.27
CA LYS A 42 1.08 5.80 2.85
C LYS A 42 1.79 6.54 1.73
N LEU A 43 1.11 6.75 0.61
CA LEU A 43 1.59 7.51 -0.53
C LEU A 43 0.74 8.77 -0.68
N SER A 44 1.41 9.92 -0.76
CA SER A 44 0.76 11.19 -1.06
C SER A 44 1.13 11.59 -2.48
N THR A 45 0.14 11.77 -3.35
CA THR A 45 0.34 12.29 -4.71
C THR A 45 -0.18 13.73 -4.77
N VAL A 46 0.52 14.56 -5.54
CA VAL A 46 0.10 15.93 -5.84
C VAL A 46 -0.22 16.01 -7.32
N THR A 47 -1.42 16.48 -7.66
CA THR A 47 -1.81 16.78 -9.04
C THR A 47 -1.64 18.28 -9.27
N ILE A 48 -0.78 18.62 -10.23
CA ILE A 48 -0.56 19.99 -10.68
C ILE A 48 -1.04 20.03 -12.12
N SER A 49 -2.06 20.86 -12.35
CA SER A 49 -2.68 21.12 -13.65
C SER A 49 -2.21 22.46 -14.21
#